data_AF-L9LB58-F1
#
_entry.id   AF-L9LB58-F1
#
_cell.length_a   1.000
_cell.length_b   1.000
_cell.length_c   1.000
_cell.angle_alpha   90.00
_cell.angle_beta   90.00
_cell.angle_gamma   90.00
#
_symmetry.space_group_name_H-M   'P 1'
#
loop_
_entity.id
_entity.type
_entity.pdbx_description
1 polymer ?
#
loop_
_entity_poly.entity_id
_entity_poly.type
_entity_poly.pdbx_seq_one_letter_code
_entity_poly.pdbx_strand_id
1 'polypeptide(L)'
;MEGVQEKEKKFPAAPETKKKAPAASEATKKNVLAVPETLKKKCRNFAELKIKCLRKKFAQKMLRKARRKLIYEKAKHYHEEYRQMYRTEIRMARVARKAGNFYVPAEPKLAFVIRIRGINGVSPKVRKVLQLLRLHQIFNGTFVTQQGLN
;
A
#
# COMPACT_ATOMS: atom_id res chain seq x y z
N MET A 1 -4.42 35.92 -25.50
CA MET A 1 -2.98 36.15 -25.25
C MET A 1 -2.70 35.52 -23.89
N GLU A 2 -1.92 34.46 -23.66
CA GLU A 2 -1.00 33.58 -24.39
C GLU A 2 -1.04 32.26 -23.55
N GLY A 3 -1.19 31.06 -24.10
CA GLY A 3 -0.08 30.30 -24.67
C GLY A 3 0.87 29.72 -23.61
N VAL A 4 0.47 28.73 -22.79
CA VAL A 4 1.42 28.00 -21.92
C VAL A 4 1.91 26.74 -22.64
N GLN A 5 3.03 26.89 -23.35
CA GLN A 5 3.75 25.82 -24.04
C GLN A 5 4.50 24.93 -23.03
N GLU A 6 4.43 23.62 -23.26
CA GLU A 6 5.20 22.59 -22.57
C GLU A 6 6.71 22.79 -22.82
N LYS A 7 7.48 22.99 -21.74
CA LYS A 7 8.94 22.99 -21.80
C LYS A 7 9.46 21.55 -21.74
N GLU A 8 9.82 21.00 -22.89
CA GLU A 8 10.77 19.89 -22.99
C GLU A 8 12.10 20.30 -22.34
N LYS A 9 12.52 19.55 -21.31
CA LYS A 9 13.86 19.68 -20.73
C LYS A 9 14.88 18.97 -21.61
N LYS A 10 15.57 19.75 -22.44
CA LYS A 10 16.81 19.44 -23.12
C LYS A 10 18.01 19.72 -22.21
N PHE A 11 18.94 18.79 -22.06
CA PHE A 11 20.26 18.99 -21.43
C PHE A 11 21.21 17.84 -21.85
N PRO A 12 22.55 18.04 -21.92
CA PRO A 12 23.26 18.77 -22.98
C PRO A 12 24.34 17.90 -23.67
N ALA A 13 25.00 18.48 -24.68
CA ALA A 13 26.07 17.88 -25.48
C ALA A 13 27.49 18.11 -24.92
N ALA A 14 28.43 17.30 -25.46
CA ALA A 14 29.90 17.43 -25.61
C ALA A 14 30.76 16.41 -24.81
N PRO A 15 31.98 16.00 -25.26
CA PRO A 15 32.69 16.36 -26.51
C PRO A 15 33.26 15.16 -27.32
N GLU A 16 33.59 15.45 -28.58
CA GLU A 16 34.41 14.61 -29.47
C GLU A 16 35.86 14.51 -28.97
N THR A 17 36.45 13.30 -29.06
CA THR A 17 37.92 13.15 -29.13
C THR A 17 38.27 12.29 -30.34
N LYS A 18 38.96 12.92 -31.30
CA LYS A 18 39.57 12.29 -32.48
C LYS A 18 40.68 11.33 -32.04
N LYS A 19 40.64 10.06 -32.47
CA LYS A 19 41.83 9.21 -32.64
C LYS A 19 41.72 8.36 -33.91
N LYS A 20 42.37 8.87 -34.96
CA LYS A 20 43.23 8.22 -35.96
C LYS A 20 42.93 6.74 -36.34
N ALA A 21 42.51 6.53 -37.58
CA ALA A 21 42.57 5.23 -38.26
C ALA A 21 44.03 4.79 -38.51
N PRO A 22 44.26 3.48 -38.60
CA PRO A 22 44.87 2.96 -39.82
C PRO A 22 44.16 1.72 -40.38
N ALA A 23 44.52 1.41 -41.62
CA ALA A 23 43.86 0.58 -42.60
C ALA A 23 43.90 -0.94 -42.34
N ALA A 24 42.85 -1.58 -42.87
CA ALA A 24 42.71 -2.92 -43.44
C ALA A 24 43.68 -4.05 -43.02
N SER A 25 43.10 -5.12 -42.45
CA SER A 25 43.58 -6.49 -42.68
C SER A 25 42.39 -7.42 -42.95
N GLU A 26 42.65 -8.35 -43.87
CA GLU A 26 41.67 -9.06 -44.69
C GLU A 26 40.90 -10.16 -43.94
N ALA A 27 39.70 -10.38 -44.45
CA ALA A 27 38.90 -11.61 -44.41
C ALA A 27 39.48 -12.82 -43.65
N THR A 28 39.03 -13.01 -42.41
CA THR A 28 38.58 -14.34 -41.99
C THR A 28 37.06 -14.34 -42.04
N LYS A 29 36.52 -14.76 -43.19
CA LYS A 29 35.09 -15.10 -43.32
C LYS A 29 34.81 -16.29 -42.40
N LYS A 30 34.61 -16.02 -41.11
CA LYS A 30 33.97 -16.98 -40.21
C LYS A 30 32.59 -17.21 -40.80
N ASN A 31 32.35 -18.41 -41.33
CA ASN A 31 31.04 -18.87 -41.75
C ASN A 31 30.07 -18.65 -40.60
N VAL A 32 29.34 -17.52 -40.61
CA VAL A 32 28.19 -17.33 -39.74
C VAL A 32 27.12 -18.24 -40.32
N LEU A 33 27.12 -19.50 -39.86
CA LEU A 33 26.03 -20.43 -40.10
C LEU A 33 24.73 -19.65 -39.86
N ALA A 34 23.87 -19.61 -40.88
CA ALA A 34 22.62 -18.88 -40.83
C ALA A 34 21.89 -19.31 -39.55
N VAL A 35 21.74 -18.38 -38.60
CA VAL A 35 21.16 -18.69 -37.29
C VAL A 35 19.81 -19.36 -37.52
N PRO A 36 19.60 -20.58 -36.98
CA PRO A 36 18.38 -21.34 -37.19
C PRO A 36 17.14 -20.48 -36.93
N GLU A 37 16.14 -20.57 -37.82
CA GLU A 37 14.92 -19.75 -37.71
C GLU A 37 14.20 -19.93 -36.37
N THR A 38 14.31 -21.13 -35.79
CA THR A 38 13.76 -21.45 -34.46
C THR A 38 14.39 -20.61 -33.35
N LEU A 39 15.70 -20.32 -33.40
CA LEU A 39 16.38 -19.45 -32.45
C LEU A 39 15.97 -17.99 -32.64
N LYS A 40 15.84 -17.52 -33.89
CA LYS A 40 15.36 -16.15 -34.18
C LYS A 40 13.94 -15.92 -33.64
N LYS A 41 13.03 -16.89 -33.81
CA LYS A 41 11.67 -16.86 -33.24
C LYS A 41 11.69 -16.85 -31.71
N LYS A 42 12.53 -17.68 -31.08
CA LYS A 42 12.72 -17.68 -29.60
C LYS A 42 13.22 -16.32 -29.09
N CYS A 43 14.23 -15.72 -29.73
CA CYS A 43 14.77 -14.41 -29.34
C CYS A 43 13.71 -13.30 -29.43
N ARG A 44 12.89 -13.28 -30.49
CA ARG A 44 11.77 -12.34 -30.64
C ARG A 44 10.74 -12.51 -29.52
N ASN A 45 10.33 -13.76 -29.23
CA ASN A 45 9.40 -14.06 -28.15
C ASN A 45 9.93 -13.63 -26.78
N PHE A 46 11.21 -13.88 -26.48
CA PHE A 46 11.82 -13.41 -25.23
C PHE A 46 11.90 -11.88 -25.13
N ALA A 47 12.19 -11.19 -26.24
CA ALA A 47 12.18 -9.73 -26.28
C ALA A 47 10.78 -9.18 -26.01
N GLU A 48 9.75 -9.74 -26.64
CA GLU A 48 8.35 -9.35 -26.40
C GLU A 48 7.90 -9.62 -24.96
N LEU A 49 8.26 -10.78 -24.40
CA LEU A 49 7.96 -11.11 -23.01
C LEU A 49 8.65 -10.16 -22.03
N LYS A 50 9.91 -9.79 -22.29
CA LYS A 50 10.64 -8.78 -21.51
C LYS A 50 9.93 -7.42 -21.59
N ILE A 51 9.55 -6.97 -22.78
CA ILE A 51 8.83 -5.71 -22.97
C ILE A 51 7.48 -5.73 -22.22
N LYS A 52 6.70 -6.81 -22.34
CA LYS A 52 5.44 -6.99 -21.62
C LYS A 52 5.64 -6.98 -20.11
N CYS A 53 6.68 -7.65 -19.61
CA CYS A 53 7.02 -7.66 -18.18
C CYS A 53 7.40 -6.26 -17.67
N LEU A 54 8.23 -5.53 -18.41
CA LEU A 54 8.61 -4.15 -18.07
C LEU A 54 7.41 -3.21 -18.06
N ARG A 55 6.51 -3.31 -19.05
CA ARG A 55 5.25 -2.55 -19.11
C ARG A 55 4.36 -2.85 -17.90
N LYS A 56 4.16 -4.13 -17.56
CA LYS A 56 3.39 -4.55 -16.37
C LYS A 56 4.03 -4.02 -15.07
N LYS A 57 5.35 -4.12 -14.94
CA LYS A 57 6.10 -3.62 -13.78
C LYS A 57 5.96 -2.09 -13.65
N PHE A 58 6.04 -1.37 -14.76
CA PHE A 58 5.87 0.07 -14.78
C PHE A 58 4.43 0.48 -14.39
N ALA A 59 3.42 -0.16 -14.98
CA ALA A 59 2.01 0.09 -14.64
C ALA A 59 1.73 -0.20 -13.15
N GLN A 60 2.21 -1.33 -12.62
CA GLN A 60 2.10 -1.65 -11.20
C GLN A 60 2.83 -0.63 -10.31
N LYS A 61 3.99 -0.13 -10.73
CA LYS A 61 4.75 0.91 -10.02
C LYS A 61 3.94 2.21 -9.93
N MET A 62 3.32 2.63 -11.03
CA MET A 62 2.47 3.83 -11.04
C MET A 62 1.23 3.65 -10.17
N LEU A 63 0.57 2.49 -10.26
CA LEU A 63 -0.58 2.15 -9.41
C LEU A 63 -0.22 2.16 -7.91
N ARG A 64 0.93 1.60 -7.53
CA ARG A 64 1.42 1.63 -6.15
C ARG A 64 1.70 3.05 -5.65
N LYS A 65 2.26 3.91 -6.51
CA LYS A 65 2.48 5.33 -6.18
C LYS A 65 1.16 6.06 -5.95
N ALA A 66 0.19 5.88 -6.84
CA ALA A 66 -1.14 6.48 -6.70
C ALA A 66 -1.84 6.00 -5.42
N ARG A 67 -1.82 4.70 -5.15
CA ARG A 67 -2.38 4.11 -3.91
C ARG A 67 -1.70 4.65 -2.66
N ARG A 68 -0.37 4.83 -2.67
CA ARG A 68 0.36 5.40 -1.52
C ARG A 68 -0.08 6.83 -1.24
N LYS A 69 -0.24 7.66 -2.30
CA LYS A 69 -0.75 9.03 -2.14
C LYS A 69 -2.17 9.02 -1.56
N LEU A 70 -3.05 8.15 -2.06
CA LEU A 70 -4.41 8.01 -1.53
C LEU A 70 -4.42 7.59 -0.05
N ILE A 71 -3.62 6.61 0.36
CA ILE A 71 -3.53 6.16 1.75
C ILE A 71 -3.01 7.28 2.65
N TYR A 72 -2.05 8.07 2.16
CA TYR A 72 -1.51 9.21 2.89
C TYR A 72 -2.57 10.28 3.17
N GLU A 73 -3.34 10.69 2.15
CA GLU A 73 -4.44 11.65 2.34
C GLU A 73 -5.51 11.10 3.29
N LYS A 74 -5.86 9.81 3.19
CA LYS A 74 -6.81 9.17 4.12
C LYS A 74 -6.31 9.16 5.56
N ALA A 75 -5.03 8.87 5.78
CA ALA A 75 -4.44 8.88 7.11
C ALA A 75 -4.47 10.28 7.73
N LYS A 76 -4.18 11.32 6.93
CA LYS A 76 -4.30 12.72 7.35
C LYS A 76 -5.74 13.05 7.76
N HIS A 77 -6.72 12.69 6.93
CA HIS A 77 -8.13 12.92 7.22
C HIS A 77 -8.57 12.25 8.53
N TYR A 78 -8.28 10.96 8.72
CA TYR A 78 -8.65 10.26 9.95
C TYR A 78 -7.98 10.88 11.19
N HIS A 79 -6.75 11.36 11.08
CA HIS A 79 -6.08 12.05 12.19
C HIS A 79 -6.82 13.33 12.60
N GLU A 80 -7.23 14.15 11.63
CA GLU A 80 -8.00 15.36 11.88
C GLU A 80 -9.37 15.04 12.49
N GLU A 81 -10.06 14.03 11.96
CA GLU A 81 -11.35 13.55 12.45
C GLU A 81 -11.29 13.10 13.92
N TYR A 82 -10.36 12.22 14.29
CA TYR A 82 -10.24 11.76 15.68
C TYR A 82 -9.91 12.91 16.66
N ARG A 83 -9.09 13.89 16.24
CA ARG A 83 -8.80 15.07 17.07
C ARG A 83 -10.03 15.94 17.26
N GLN A 84 -10.83 16.12 16.20
CA GLN A 84 -12.07 16.89 16.27
C GLN A 84 -13.10 16.20 17.15
N MET A 85 -13.29 14.88 17.02
CA MET A 85 -14.20 14.09 17.87
C MET A 85 -13.87 14.25 19.35
N TYR A 86 -12.60 14.03 19.74
CA TYR A 86 -12.15 14.18 21.13
C TYR A 86 -12.37 15.59 21.68
N ARG A 87 -12.05 16.63 20.89
CA ARG A 87 -12.28 18.02 21.29
C ARG A 87 -13.77 18.35 21.42
N THR A 88 -14.60 17.76 20.58
CA THR A 88 -16.04 17.99 20.57
C THR A 88 -16.69 17.41 21.81
N GLU A 89 -16.34 16.19 22.21
CA GLU A 89 -16.82 15.59 23.47
C GLU A 89 -16.48 16.45 24.69
N ILE A 90 -15.23 16.92 24.77
CA ILE A 90 -14.80 17.83 25.86
C ILE A 90 -15.58 19.14 25.82
N ARG A 91 -15.79 19.71 24.62
CA ARG A 91 -16.55 20.95 24.45
C ARG A 91 -17.99 20.78 24.91
N MET A 92 -18.68 19.71 24.49
CA MET A 92 -20.06 19.43 24.90
C MET A 92 -20.17 19.29 26.42
N ALA A 93 -19.26 18.53 27.04
CA ALA A 93 -19.24 18.38 28.49
C ALA A 93 -18.97 19.69 29.25
N ARG A 94 -18.23 20.64 28.66
CA ARG A 94 -18.01 21.98 29.23
C ARG A 94 -19.21 22.90 29.05
N VAL A 95 -19.85 22.88 27.87
CA VAL A 95 -21.04 23.68 27.58
C VAL A 95 -22.19 23.28 28.50
N ALA A 96 -22.42 21.97 28.67
CA ALA A 96 -23.43 21.46 29.60
C ALA A 96 -23.16 21.93 31.03
N ARG A 97 -21.91 21.75 31.53
CA ARG A 97 -21.50 22.23 32.86
C ARG A 97 -21.69 23.74 33.04
N LYS A 98 -21.37 24.55 32.03
CA LYS A 98 -21.57 26.01 32.08
C LYS A 98 -23.06 26.38 32.15
N ALA A 99 -23.92 25.62 31.49
CA ALA A 99 -25.37 25.81 31.52
C ALA A 99 -26.05 25.20 32.76
N GLY A 100 -25.30 24.50 33.64
CA GLY A 100 -25.87 23.77 34.77
C GLY A 100 -26.53 22.43 34.40
N ASN A 101 -26.40 21.98 33.15
CA ASN A 101 -26.95 20.72 32.65
C ASN A 101 -25.89 19.60 32.64
N PHE A 102 -26.35 18.35 32.54
CA PHE A 102 -25.48 17.18 32.43
C PHE A 102 -25.36 16.69 30.99
N TYR A 103 -24.15 16.31 30.57
CA TYR A 103 -23.89 15.68 29.28
C TYR A 103 -23.60 14.19 29.49
N VAL A 104 -24.38 13.32 28.85
CA VAL A 104 -24.18 11.87 28.84
C VAL A 104 -23.49 11.48 27.54
N PRO A 105 -22.27 10.90 27.57
CA PRO A 105 -21.58 10.47 26.37
C PRO A 105 -22.26 9.24 25.74
N ALA A 106 -22.00 9.02 24.45
CA ALA A 106 -22.51 7.84 23.75
C ALA A 106 -21.86 6.55 24.27
N GLU A 107 -22.64 5.46 24.26
CA GLU A 107 -22.12 4.13 24.63
C GLU A 107 -21.03 3.66 23.64
N PRO A 108 -19.96 3.03 24.14
CA PRO A 108 -18.89 2.52 23.28
C PRO A 108 -19.38 1.35 22.41
N LYS A 109 -19.05 1.38 21.11
CA LYS A 109 -19.47 0.36 20.14
C LYS A 109 -18.48 -0.80 19.98
N LEU A 110 -17.27 -0.67 20.53
CA LEU A 110 -16.17 -1.61 20.31
C LEU A 110 -15.54 -1.98 21.65
N ALA A 111 -15.42 -3.27 21.92
CA ALA A 111 -14.73 -3.80 23.08
C ALA A 111 -13.50 -4.61 22.65
N PHE A 112 -12.43 -4.53 23.44
CA PHE A 112 -11.27 -5.40 23.32
C PHE A 112 -11.31 -6.45 24.44
N VAL A 113 -11.53 -7.71 24.08
CA VAL A 113 -11.69 -8.80 25.04
C VAL A 113 -10.41 -9.63 25.09
N ILE A 114 -9.84 -9.80 26.28
CA ILE A 114 -8.62 -10.60 26.51
C ILE A 114 -8.96 -11.80 27.39
N ARG A 115 -8.45 -12.98 27.02
CA ARG A 115 -8.58 -14.18 27.84
C ARG A 115 -7.53 -14.22 28.95
N ILE A 116 -7.97 -14.23 30.20
CA ILE A 116 -7.09 -14.27 31.37
C ILE A 116 -6.92 -15.66 32.00
N ARG A 117 -7.89 -16.57 31.80
CA ARG A 117 -7.85 -17.94 32.36
C ARG A 117 -7.33 -18.94 31.33
N GLY A 118 -6.61 -19.95 31.82
CA GLY A 118 -6.15 -21.10 31.04
C GLY A 118 -7.29 -22.00 30.55
N ILE A 119 -6.96 -23.18 30.02
CA ILE A 119 -7.92 -24.13 29.44
C ILE A 119 -8.60 -24.98 30.52
N ASN A 120 -7.90 -25.23 31.61
CA ASN A 120 -8.32 -26.15 32.67
C ASN A 120 -9.31 -25.45 33.62
N GLY A 121 -10.30 -26.19 34.12
CA GLY A 121 -11.27 -25.67 35.10
C GLY A 121 -12.31 -24.69 34.53
N VAL A 122 -12.51 -24.67 33.21
CA VAL A 122 -13.54 -23.84 32.55
C VAL A 122 -14.76 -24.70 32.22
N SER A 123 -15.96 -24.23 32.58
CA SER A 123 -17.20 -24.93 32.26
C SER A 123 -17.37 -25.10 30.74
N PRO A 124 -18.01 -26.19 30.26
CA PRO A 124 -18.16 -26.45 28.83
C PRO A 124 -18.91 -25.34 28.10
N LYS A 125 -19.89 -24.68 28.76
CA LYS A 125 -20.63 -23.54 28.21
C LYS A 125 -19.72 -22.34 27.98
N VAL A 126 -18.93 -21.94 28.98
CA VAL A 126 -17.99 -20.81 28.87
C VAL A 126 -16.88 -21.13 27.85
N ARG A 127 -16.36 -22.36 27.86
CA ARG A 127 -15.39 -22.82 26.87
C ARG A 127 -15.91 -22.67 25.44
N LYS A 128 -17.19 -22.99 25.20
CA LYS A 128 -17.79 -22.84 23.88
C LYS A 128 -17.96 -21.37 23.47
N VAL A 129 -18.36 -20.50 24.39
CA VAL A 129 -18.44 -19.04 24.13
C VAL A 129 -17.07 -18.47 23.76
N LEU A 130 -16.01 -18.82 24.50
CA LEU A 130 -14.64 -18.38 24.19
C LEU A 130 -14.16 -18.88 22.83
N GLN A 131 -14.57 -20.08 22.41
CA GLN A 131 -14.28 -20.58 21.06
C GLN A 131 -14.98 -19.76 19.98
N LEU A 132 -16.24 -19.37 20.18
CA LEU A 132 -16.97 -18.51 19.23
C LEU A 132 -16.30 -17.12 19.10
N LEU A 133 -15.78 -16.59 20.20
CA LEU A 133 -14.99 -15.36 20.21
C LEU A 133 -13.56 -15.54 19.68
N ARG A 134 -13.14 -16.77 19.32
CA ARG A 134 -11.79 -17.14 18.85
C ARG A 134 -10.68 -16.98 19.91
N LEU A 135 -11.03 -17.07 21.20
CA LEU A 135 -10.13 -16.94 22.33
C LEU A 135 -9.68 -18.32 22.86
N HIS A 136 -8.77 -18.99 22.14
CA HIS A 136 -8.34 -20.36 22.48
C HIS A 136 -7.22 -20.45 23.51
N GLN A 137 -6.28 -19.50 23.51
CA GLN A 137 -5.12 -19.47 24.40
C GLN A 137 -5.22 -18.33 25.40
N ILE A 138 -4.46 -18.43 26.48
CA ILE A 138 -4.30 -17.34 27.45
C ILE A 138 -3.64 -16.13 26.79
N PHE A 139 -4.02 -14.93 27.23
CA PHE A 139 -3.56 -13.64 26.70
C PHE A 139 -3.85 -13.37 25.22
N ASN A 140 -4.68 -14.20 24.58
CA ASN A 140 -5.24 -13.84 23.28
C ASN A 140 -6.28 -12.72 23.45
N GLY A 141 -6.30 -11.80 22.51
CA GLY A 141 -7.23 -10.67 22.47
C GLY A 141 -7.97 -10.57 21.14
N THR A 142 -9.25 -10.23 21.19
CA THR A 142 -10.08 -10.03 20.00
C THR A 142 -10.95 -8.79 20.15
N PHE A 143 -11.08 -8.01 19.08
CA PHE A 143 -12.08 -6.95 19.00
C PHE A 143 -13.47 -7.55 18.78
N VAL A 144 -14.43 -7.15 19.61
CA VAL A 144 -15.83 -7.56 19.53
C VAL A 144 -16.67 -6.31 19.36
N THR A 145 -17.56 -6.32 18.37
CA THR A 145 -18.55 -5.24 18.20
C THR A 145 -19.62 -5.40 19.26
N GLN A 146 -19.82 -4.36 20.06
CA GLN A 146 -20.93 -4.32 20.98
C GLN A 146 -22.20 -4.07 20.17
N GLN A 147 -23.05 -5.09 20.07
CA GLN A 147 -24.40 -4.90 19.57
C GLN A 147 -25.17 -4.19 20.68
N GLY A 148 -25.37 -2.88 20.52
CA GLY A 148 -26.29 -2.14 21.37
C GLY A 148 -27.68 -2.74 21.21
N LEU A 149 -28.34 -3.05 22.32
CA LEU A 149 -29.77 -3.30 22.38
C LEU A 149 -30.47 -1.99 22.02
N ASN A 150 -30.91 -1.87 20.77
CA ASN A 150 -31.92 -0.92 20.31
C ASN A 150 -33.10 -1.71 19.77
#